data_AF-A0A959AU08-F1
#
_entry.id   AF-A0A959AU08-F1
#
_cell.length_a   1.000
_cell.length_b   1.000
_cell.length_c   1.000
_cell.angle_alpha   90.00
_cell.angle_beta   90.00
_cell.angle_gamma   90.00
#
_symmetry.space_group_name_H-M   'P 1'
#
loop_
_entity.id
_entity.type
_entity.pdbx_description
1 polymer ?
#
loop_
_entity_poly.entity_id
_entity_poly.type
_entity_poly.pdbx_seq_one_letter_code
_entity_poly.pdbx_strand_id
1 'polypeptide(L)'
;SFSCRDGRHISQGELFRDVVEIVDGAAQVLAVGVNCTAPRYISSLLEEARAVTEKPLVAYPNSGERWDAARHCWVEGEREDGFGTLPLAWHAHGACLLGGCCRTGPEDVRALRALFELN
;
A
#
# COMPACT_ATOMS: atom_id res chain seq x y z
N SER A 1 -3.18 -9.34 0.70
CA SER A 1 -3.16 -7.90 0.45
C SER A 1 -4.52 -7.46 -0.05
N PHE A 2 -4.92 -6.23 0.24
CA PHE A 2 -6.20 -5.64 -0.16
C PHE A 2 -5.96 -4.39 -1.03
N SER A 3 -6.87 -4.11 -1.96
CA SER A 3 -6.98 -2.79 -2.60
C SER A 3 -8.04 -1.95 -1.89
N CYS A 4 -7.73 -0.67 -1.68
CA CYS A 4 -8.56 0.25 -0.92
C CYS A 4 -9.00 1.42 -1.81
N ARG A 5 -10.19 1.96 -1.51
CA ARG A 5 -10.75 3.10 -2.27
C ARG A 5 -10.36 4.46 -1.66
N ASP A 6 -10.01 4.45 -0.38
CA ASP A 6 -9.58 5.61 0.40
C ASP A 6 -8.67 5.17 1.55
N GLY A 7 -8.32 6.09 2.45
CA GLY A 7 -7.43 5.85 3.58
C GLY A 7 -7.96 4.97 4.70
N ARG A 8 -9.21 4.46 4.61
CA ARG A 8 -9.88 3.71 5.68
C ARG A 8 -10.68 2.51 5.20
N HIS A 9 -11.11 2.46 3.93
CA HIS A 9 -11.99 1.42 3.42
C HIS A 9 -11.37 0.60 2.29
N ILE A 10 -11.57 -0.71 2.35
CA ILE A 10 -11.32 -1.59 1.22
C ILE A 10 -12.27 -1.28 0.05
N SER A 11 -11.93 -1.79 -1.14
CA SER A 11 -12.63 -1.43 -2.38
C SER A 11 -14.13 -1.69 -2.33
N GLN A 12 -14.60 -2.76 -1.65
CA GLN A 12 -16.03 -3.06 -1.54
C GLN A 12 -16.74 -2.29 -0.42
N GLY A 13 -16.00 -1.68 0.51
CA GLY A 13 -16.44 -0.55 1.31
C GLY A 13 -16.43 -0.69 2.83
N GLU A 14 -16.06 -1.84 3.36
CA GLU A 14 -15.84 -2.12 4.77
C GLU A 14 -14.59 -1.41 5.25
N LEU A 15 -14.48 -1.23 6.56
CA LEU A 15 -13.27 -0.68 7.16
C LEU A 15 -12.11 -1.65 6.97
N PHE A 16 -10.95 -1.11 6.60
CA PHE A 16 -9.73 -1.89 6.43
C PHE A 16 -9.32 -2.57 7.73
N ARG A 17 -9.41 -1.87 8.87
CA ARG A 17 -9.15 -2.44 10.19
C ARG A 17 -9.99 -3.69 10.50
N ASP A 18 -11.27 -3.72 10.11
CA ASP A 18 -12.18 -4.82 10.44
C ASP A 18 -11.78 -6.08 9.67
N VAL A 19 -11.43 -5.95 8.39
CA VAL A 19 -10.94 -7.10 7.62
C VAL A 19 -9.55 -7.55 8.05
N VAL A 20 -8.71 -6.64 8.53
CA VAL A 20 -7.39 -6.97 9.08
C VAL A 20 -7.53 -7.79 10.36
N GLU A 21 -8.44 -7.41 11.27
CA GLU A 21 -8.72 -8.16 12.50
C GLU A 21 -9.21 -9.60 12.21
N ILE A 22 -10.05 -9.78 11.18
CA ILE A 22 -10.50 -11.12 10.76
C ILE A 22 -9.32 -11.98 10.29
N VAL A 23 -8.40 -11.44 9.48
CA VAL A 23 -7.26 -12.22 8.95
C VAL A 23 -6.13 -12.39 9.96
N ASP A 24 -6.06 -11.56 11.00
CA ASP A 24 -5.09 -11.72 12.09
C ASP A 24 -5.32 -13.04 12.84
N GLY A 25 -6.59 -13.41 13.08
CA GLY A 25 -6.96 -14.69 13.69
C GLY A 25 -6.58 -15.95 12.90
N ALA A 26 -6.20 -15.82 11.61
CA ALA A 26 -5.79 -16.94 10.78
C ALA A 26 -4.27 -17.18 10.86
N ALA A 27 -3.84 -18.23 11.58
CA ALA A 27 -2.42 -18.55 11.78
C ALA A 27 -1.63 -18.81 10.47
N GLN A 28 -2.31 -19.23 9.40
CA GLN A 28 -1.69 -19.46 8.08
C GLN A 28 -1.41 -18.17 7.31
N VAL A 29 -2.00 -17.03 7.71
CA VAL A 29 -1.72 -15.72 7.12
C VAL A 29 -0.51 -15.14 7.83
N LEU A 30 0.61 -15.06 7.11
CA LEU A 30 1.90 -14.60 7.66
C LEU A 30 2.11 -13.08 7.58
N ALA A 31 1.38 -12.40 6.68
CA ALA A 31 1.49 -10.96 6.46
C ALA A 31 0.18 -10.42 5.87
N VAL A 32 -0.11 -9.15 6.13
CA VAL A 32 -1.30 -8.45 5.64
C VAL A 32 -0.92 -7.04 5.20
N GLY A 33 -1.71 -6.42 4.32
CA GLY A 33 -1.35 -5.10 3.84
C GLY A 33 -2.15 -4.65 2.63
N VAL A 34 -1.61 -3.65 1.95
CA VAL A 34 -2.31 -2.90 0.91
C VAL A 34 -1.54 -2.89 -0.41
N ASN A 35 -2.27 -3.02 -1.52
CA ASN A 35 -1.71 -2.88 -2.86
C ASN A 35 -2.62 -2.15 -3.82
N CYS A 36 -2.03 -1.70 -4.93
CA CYS A 36 -2.74 -1.03 -6.04
C CYS A 36 -3.68 0.10 -5.60
N THR A 37 -3.36 0.71 -4.47
CA THR A 37 -4.03 1.87 -3.88
C THR A 37 -3.09 3.06 -4.05
N ALA A 38 -3.63 4.28 -4.19
CA ALA A 38 -2.81 5.46 -4.36
C ALA A 38 -1.84 5.67 -3.17
N PRO A 39 -0.57 6.05 -3.41
CA PRO A 39 0.44 6.26 -2.36
C PRO A 39 -0.03 7.14 -1.21
N ARG A 40 -0.79 8.21 -1.51
CA ARG A 40 -1.40 9.13 -0.53
C ARG A 40 -2.24 8.47 0.58
N TYR A 41 -2.78 7.27 0.36
CA TYR A 41 -3.61 6.56 1.34
C TYR A 41 -2.86 5.49 2.13
N ILE A 42 -1.64 5.13 1.73
CA ILE A 42 -0.96 3.97 2.29
C ILE A 42 -0.64 4.16 3.77
N SER A 43 -0.13 5.33 4.19
CA SER A 43 0.25 5.54 5.59
C SER A 43 -0.94 5.42 6.55
N SER A 44 -2.10 6.00 6.21
CA SER A 44 -3.29 5.90 7.06
C SER A 44 -3.82 4.46 7.13
N LEU A 45 -3.76 3.72 6.02
CA LEU A 45 -4.17 2.31 6.01
C LEU A 45 -3.22 1.44 6.83
N LEU A 46 -1.91 1.68 6.74
CA LEU A 46 -0.93 0.98 7.57
C LEU A 46 -1.13 1.29 9.05
N GLU A 47 -1.47 2.53 9.41
CA GLU A 47 -1.83 2.89 10.79
C GLU A 47 -3.09 2.15 11.27
N GLU A 48 -4.15 2.09 10.45
CA GLU A 48 -5.37 1.33 10.76
C GLU A 48 -5.08 -0.17 10.95
N ALA A 49 -4.25 -0.79 10.10
CA ALA A 49 -3.83 -2.17 10.29
C ALA A 49 -2.98 -2.34 11.54
N ARG A 50 -2.01 -1.45 11.76
CA ARG A 50 -1.08 -1.57 12.88
C ARG A 50 -1.79 -1.53 14.23
N ALA A 51 -2.93 -0.85 14.32
CA ALA A 51 -3.76 -0.82 15.51
C ALA A 51 -4.37 -2.18 15.91
N VAL A 52 -4.42 -3.17 15.01
CA VAL A 52 -5.16 -4.44 15.22
C VAL A 52 -4.38 -5.72 14.91
N THR A 53 -3.15 -5.65 14.37
CA THR A 53 -2.34 -6.84 14.05
C THR A 53 -0.85 -6.61 14.30
N GLU A 54 -0.18 -7.58 14.93
CA GLU A 54 1.29 -7.61 15.06
C GLU A 54 2.01 -8.24 13.85
N LYS A 55 1.26 -8.79 12.89
CA LYS A 55 1.84 -9.43 11.71
C LYS A 55 2.61 -8.43 10.84
N PRO A 56 3.69 -8.89 10.17
CA PRO A 56 4.36 -8.15 9.11
C PRO A 56 3.40 -7.44 8.15
N LEU A 57 3.60 -6.13 7.95
CA LEU A 57 2.78 -5.36 7.01
C LEU A 57 3.40 -5.29 5.62
N VAL A 58 2.53 -5.24 4.61
CA VAL A 58 2.88 -5.21 3.19
C VAL A 58 2.36 -3.92 2.55
N ALA A 59 3.18 -3.22 1.76
CA ALA A 59 2.76 -2.05 1.01
C ALA A 59 3.38 -2.03 -0.40
N TYR A 60 2.54 -2.10 -1.42
CA TYR A 60 2.96 -1.93 -2.81
C TYR A 60 1.89 -1.17 -3.62
N PRO A 61 1.87 0.17 -3.52
CA PRO A 61 0.85 1.01 -4.16
C PRO A 61 0.99 1.04 -5.68
N ASN A 62 -0.04 1.57 -6.35
CA ASN A 62 0.12 2.02 -7.73
C ASN A 62 0.91 3.35 -7.77
N SER A 63 1.12 3.90 -8.95
CA SER A 63 1.80 5.19 -9.14
C SER A 63 1.01 6.42 -8.65
N GLY A 64 -0.22 6.28 -8.18
CA GLY A 64 -1.13 7.38 -7.82
C GLY A 64 -2.13 7.78 -8.91
N GLU A 65 -1.88 7.38 -10.15
CA GLU A 65 -2.76 7.63 -11.29
C GLU A 65 -4.14 6.98 -11.07
N ARG A 66 -5.21 7.60 -11.58
CA ARG A 66 -6.56 7.03 -11.50
C ARG A 66 -6.83 6.07 -12.66
N TRP A 67 -7.44 4.93 -12.36
CA TRP A 67 -8.03 4.03 -13.36
C TRP A 67 -9.44 4.51 -13.75
N ASP A 68 -9.68 4.75 -15.04
CA ASP A 68 -11.00 4.99 -15.61
C ASP A 68 -11.63 3.65 -16.01
N ALA A 69 -12.55 3.16 -15.17
CA ALA A 69 -13.24 1.89 -15.39
C ALA A 69 -14.24 1.92 -16.55
N ALA A 70 -14.69 3.09 -17.03
CA ALA A 70 -15.60 3.18 -18.17
C ALA A 70 -14.82 3.11 -19.49
N ARG A 71 -13.63 3.70 -19.53
CA ARG A 71 -12.75 3.72 -20.71
C ARG A 71 -11.70 2.62 -20.72
N HIS A 72 -11.57 1.87 -19.62
CA HIS A 72 -10.58 0.81 -19.43
C HIS A 72 -9.15 1.32 -19.65
N CYS A 73 -8.85 2.52 -19.14
CA CYS A 73 -7.54 3.13 -19.28
C CYS A 73 -7.10 3.90 -18.03
N TRP A 74 -5.80 4.15 -17.93
CA TRP A 74 -5.27 5.05 -16.91
C TRP A 74 -5.43 6.49 -17.38
N VAL A 75 -5.82 7.37 -16.45
CA VAL A 75 -5.84 8.81 -16.69
C VAL A 75 -4.41 9.33 -16.60
N GLU A 76 -3.88 9.86 -17.71
CA GLU A 76 -2.52 10.39 -17.77
C GLU A 76 -2.35 11.65 -16.91
N GLY A 77 -1.16 11.84 -16.32
CA GLY A 77 -0.76 13.07 -15.64
C GLY A 77 -0.93 13.09 -14.11
N GLU A 78 -1.37 12.00 -13.49
CA GLU A 78 -1.64 11.93 -12.04
C GLU A 78 -0.63 11.05 -11.27
N ARG A 79 0.60 10.89 -11.76
CA ARG A 79 1.64 10.13 -11.03
C ARG A 79 2.06 10.89 -9.77
N GLU A 80 1.90 10.27 -8.63
CA GLU A 80 2.43 10.72 -7.35
C GLU A 80 3.89 10.26 -7.20
N ASP A 81 4.68 11.06 -6.48
CA ASP A 81 6.01 10.63 -6.03
C ASP A 81 5.88 9.65 -4.85
N GLY A 82 5.38 8.44 -5.16
CA GLY A 82 5.17 7.36 -4.20
C GLY A 82 6.46 6.74 -3.67
N PHE A 83 7.59 6.95 -4.36
CA PHE A 83 8.87 6.28 -4.09
C PHE A 83 10.00 7.23 -3.69
N GLY A 84 9.66 8.49 -3.39
CA GLY A 84 10.50 9.43 -2.63
C GLY A 84 10.65 8.99 -1.17
N THR A 85 10.24 9.81 -0.20
CA THR A 85 10.43 9.50 1.23
C THR A 85 9.29 8.69 1.86
N LEU A 86 8.14 8.54 1.17
CA LEU A 86 6.97 7.82 1.68
C LEU A 86 7.26 6.37 2.12
N PRO A 87 8.11 5.57 1.44
CA PRO A 87 8.44 4.24 1.91
C PRO A 87 9.08 4.18 3.30
N LEU A 88 9.81 5.23 3.72
CA LEU A 88 10.36 5.32 5.07
C LEU A 88 9.24 5.47 6.11
N ALA A 89 8.20 6.26 5.79
CA ALA A 89 7.03 6.38 6.65
C ALA A 89 6.25 5.05 6.70
N TRP A 90 6.09 4.37 5.57
CA TRP A 90 5.43 3.06 5.54
C TRP A 90 6.18 2.04 6.40
N HIS A 91 7.51 2.04 6.33
CA HIS A 91 8.34 1.20 7.19
C HIS A 91 8.19 1.55 8.67
N ALA A 92 8.16 2.84 9.02
CA ALA A 92 7.91 3.29 10.40
C ALA A 92 6.54 2.84 10.94
N HIS A 93 5.54 2.65 10.05
CA HIS A 93 4.24 2.09 10.40
C HIS A 93 4.20 0.54 10.43
N GLY A 94 5.35 -0.13 10.25
CA GLY A 94 5.47 -1.59 10.36
C GLY A 94 5.49 -2.34 9.03
N ALA A 95 5.49 -1.65 7.89
CA ALA A 95 5.63 -2.31 6.59
C ALA A 95 7.06 -2.78 6.35
N CYS A 96 7.26 -4.08 6.22
CA CYS A 96 8.57 -4.69 5.96
C CYS A 96 8.65 -5.36 4.57
N LEU A 97 7.52 -5.45 3.87
CA LEU A 97 7.42 -5.93 2.50
C LEU A 97 6.95 -4.76 1.63
N LEU A 98 7.90 -4.09 0.98
CA LEU A 98 7.68 -2.87 0.23
C LEU A 98 7.89 -3.10 -1.28
N GLY A 99 7.08 -2.46 -2.11
CA GLY A 99 7.21 -2.56 -3.56
C GLY A 99 6.31 -1.61 -4.33
N GLY A 100 6.04 -1.93 -5.59
CA GLY A 100 5.13 -1.18 -6.45
C GLY A 100 4.16 -2.10 -7.20
N CYS A 101 3.04 -1.53 -7.64
CA CYS A 101 1.98 -2.20 -8.39
C CYS A 101 1.80 -1.51 -9.76
N CYS A 102 0.57 -1.25 -10.17
CA CYS A 102 0.29 -0.67 -11.48
C CYS A 102 1.04 0.65 -11.70
N ARG A 103 1.62 0.77 -12.90
CA ARG A 103 2.34 1.97 -13.38
C ARG A 103 3.60 2.33 -12.58
N THR A 104 4.07 1.42 -11.74
CA THR A 104 5.42 1.45 -11.18
C THR A 104 6.37 0.66 -12.09
N GLY A 105 7.65 0.97 -12.06
CA GLY A 105 8.66 0.36 -12.91
C GLY A 105 9.98 0.06 -12.20
N PRO A 106 10.99 -0.45 -12.93
CA PRO A 106 12.30 -0.78 -12.37
C PRO A 106 12.98 0.41 -11.67
N GLU A 107 12.78 1.64 -12.16
CA GLU A 107 13.31 2.87 -11.57
C GLU A 107 12.77 3.10 -10.15
N ASP A 108 11.48 2.86 -9.93
CA ASP A 108 10.85 2.97 -8.61
C ASP A 108 11.43 1.94 -7.63
N VAL A 109 11.66 0.71 -8.10
CA VAL A 109 12.26 -0.35 -7.29
C VAL A 109 13.72 -0.03 -6.94
N ARG A 110 14.48 0.57 -7.86
CA ARG A 110 15.85 1.04 -7.58
C ARG A 110 15.85 2.18 -6.55
N ALA A 111 14.93 3.14 -6.67
CA ALA A 111 14.78 4.22 -5.69
C ALA A 111 14.43 3.66 -4.30
N LEU A 112 13.47 2.74 -4.24
CA LEU A 112 13.11 2.03 -3.01
C LEU A 112 14.32 1.33 -2.39
N ARG A 113 15.09 0.58 -3.20
CA ARG A 113 16.30 -0.10 -2.73
C ARG A 113 17.31 0.88 -2.13
N ALA A 114 17.59 1.99 -2.82
CA ALA A 114 18.56 2.99 -2.38
C ALA A 114 18.19 3.63 -1.02
N LEU A 115 16.90 3.83 -0.74
CA LEU A 115 16.43 4.37 0.54
C LEU A 115 16.78 3.50 1.75
N PHE A 116 16.84 2.18 1.56
CA PHE A 116 17.09 1.22 2.64
C PHE A 116 18.51 0.64 2.64
N GLU A 117 19.37 1.01 1.67
CA GLU A 117 20.80 0.71 1.73
C GLU A 117 21.61 1.75 2.51
N LEU A 118 21.04 2.94 2.71
CA LEU A 118 21.69 4.07 3.37
C LEU A 118 21.38 4.20 4.88
N ASN A 119 20.60 3.27 5.43
CA ASN A 119 20.20 3.19 6.84
C ASN A 119 20.68 1.88 7.46
#